data_AF-A0A6J4XRT8-F1
#
_entry.id   AF-A0A6J4XRT8-F1
#
_cell.length_a   1.000
_cell.length_b   1.000
_cell.length_c   1.000
_cell.angle_alpha   90.00
_cell.angle_beta   90.00
_cell.angle_gamma   90.00
#
_symmetry.space_group_name_H-M   'P 1'
#
loop_
_entity.id
_entity.type
_entity.pdbx_description
1 polymer ?
#
loop_
_entity_poly.entity_id
_entity_poly.type
_entity_poly.pdbx_seq_one_letter_code
_entity_poly.pdbx_strand_id
1 'polypeptide(L)' 'MLAKPFVSSLIIGATNPQQLEDNLGAAKITLSAEDVQVLDDLTAPAIPYPIWMQPMGWDEKVKEALGV' A
#
# COMPACT_ATOMS: atom_id res chain seq x y z
N MET A 1 -8.32 6.74 9.57
CA MET A 1 -6.97 6.53 8.96
C MET A 1 -6.13 5.61 9.84
N LEU A 2 -5.15 4.88 9.29
CA LEU A 2 -4.48 3.67 9.85
C LEU A 2 -5.21 2.34 9.60
N ALA A 3 -5.93 2.22 8.48
CA ALA A 3 -6.62 0.98 8.11
C ALA A 3 -5.68 -0.18 7.72
N LYS A 4 -4.38 0.12 7.54
CA LYS A 4 -3.37 -0.85 7.11
C LYS A 4 -2.59 -1.37 8.32
N PRO A 5 -2.51 -2.69 8.55
CA PRO A 5 -1.90 -3.25 9.75
C PRO A 5 -0.40 -2.93 9.91
N PHE A 6 0.30 -2.67 8.79
CA PHE A 6 1.74 -2.39 8.78
C PHE A 6 2.09 -0.89 8.82
N VAL A 7 1.09 -0.02 9.02
CA VAL A 7 1.31 1.43 9.14
C VAL A 7 1.04 1.83 10.59
N SER A 8 2.11 2.12 11.35
CA SER A 8 2.02 2.46 12.78
C SER A 8 1.93 3.96 13.05
N SER A 9 2.40 4.79 12.13
CA SER A 9 2.42 6.25 12.26
C SER A 9 2.33 6.91 10.88
N LEU A 10 1.82 8.14 10.84
CA LEU A 10 1.72 8.97 9.65
C LEU A 10 2.33 10.34 9.92
N ILE A 11 3.20 10.79 9.02
CA ILE A 11 3.74 12.15 9.04
C ILE A 11 2.92 13.00 8.07
N ILE A 12 2.35 14.09 8.57
CA ILE A 12 1.57 15.05 7.78
C ILE A 12 2.26 16.41 7.76
N GLY A 13 2.31 17.03 6.59
CA GLY A 13 2.75 18.42 6.41
C GLY A 13 1.57 19.32 6.08
N ALA A 14 1.66 20.60 6.49
CA ALA A 14 0.69 21.63 6.12
C ALA A 14 1.42 22.94 5.82
N THR A 15 1.02 23.64 4.75
CA THR A 15 1.61 24.95 4.36
C THR A 15 0.76 26.13 4.80
N ASN A 16 -0.46 25.89 5.27
CA ASN A 16 -1.36 26.91 5.80
C ASN A 16 -2.26 26.31 6.91
N PRO A 17 -2.92 27.16 7.73
CA PRO A 17 -3.74 26.69 8.85
C PRO A 17 -4.93 25.82 8.45
N GLN A 18 -5.62 26.12 7.35
CA GLN A 18 -6.79 25.35 6.91
C GLN A 18 -6.43 23.89 6.61
N GLN A 19 -5.31 23.68 5.90
CA GLN A 19 -4.84 22.34 5.59
C GLN A 19 -4.51 21.54 6.86
N LEU A 20 -3.95 22.20 7.88
CA LEU A 20 -3.68 21.53 9.16
C LEU A 20 -4.98 21.09 9.84
N GLU A 21 -6.00 21.96 9.86
CA GLU A 21 -7.32 21.63 10.41
C GLU A 21 -7.96 20.44 9.68
N ASP A 22 -7.93 20.45 8.35
CA ASP A 22 -8.48 19.38 7.51
C ASP A 22 -7.74 18.06 7.72
N ASN A 23 -6.40 18.09 7.75
CA ASN A 23 -5.57 16.90 8.00
C ASN A 23 -5.88 16.26 9.36
N LEU A 24 -6.03 17.08 10.40
CA LEU A 24 -6.40 16.63 11.75
C LEU A 24 -7.85 16.11 11.78
N GLY A 25 -8.76 16.75 11.05
CA GLY A 25 -10.14 16.30 10.90
C GLY A 25 -10.25 14.91 10.25
N ALA A 26 -9.39 14.63 9.27
CA ALA A 26 -9.39 13.35 8.55
C ALA A 26 -9.04 12.14 9.44
N ALA A 27 -8.41 12.35 10.61
CA ALA A 27 -8.20 11.29 11.60
C ALA A 27 -9.53 10.75 12.19
N LYS A 28 -10.60 11.54 12.15
CA LYS A 28 -11.93 11.17 12.65
C LYS A 28 -12.74 10.38 11.61
N ILE A 29 -12.29 10.33 10.36
CA ILE A 29 -12.96 9.58 9.30
C ILE A 29 -12.71 8.09 9.50
N THR A 30 -13.80 7.33 9.55
CA THR A 30 -13.80 5.87 9.54
C THR A 30 -14.31 5.40 8.19
N LEU A 31 -13.51 4.60 7.50
CA LEU A 31 -13.88 3.98 6.23
C LEU A 31 -14.41 2.58 6.50
N SER A 32 -15.40 2.14 5.73
CA SER A 32 -15.85 0.75 5.75
C SER A 32 -14.79 -0.18 5.17
N ALA A 33 -14.95 -1.50 5.35
CA ALA A 33 -14.04 -2.46 4.74
C ALA A 33 -14.12 -2.39 3.20
N GLU A 34 -15.32 -2.15 2.67
CA GLU A 34 -15.59 -1.99 1.26
C GLU A 34 -14.90 -0.75 0.69
N ASP A 35 -14.96 0.40 1.37
CA ASP A 35 -14.29 1.63 0.94
C ASP A 35 -12.76 1.43 0.88
N VAL A 36 -12.19 0.75 1.87
CA VAL A 36 -10.75 0.45 1.91
C VAL A 36 -10.36 -0.47 0.76
N GLN A 37 -11.17 -1.49 0.46
CA GLN A 37 -10.92 -2.41 -0.65
C GLN A 37 -10.93 -1.68 -2.00
N VAL A 38 -11.89 -0.79 -2.23
CA VAL A 38 -11.96 0.01 -3.45
C VAL A 38 -10.70 0.87 -3.61
N LEU A 39 -10.23 1.48 -2.53
CA LEU A 39 -8.98 2.27 -2.56
C LEU A 39 -7.75 1.39 -2.83
N ASP A 40 -7.69 0.19 -2.25
CA ASP A 40 -6.58 -0.74 -2.48
C ASP A 40 -6.49 -1.17 -3.94
N ASP A 41 -7.62 -1.53 -4.54
CA ASP A 41 -7.67 -1.99 -5.92
C ASP A 41 -7.26 -0.88 -6.90
N LEU A 42 -7.63 0.38 -6.60
CA LEU A 42 -7.30 1.54 -7.43
C LEU A 42 -5.86 2.04 -7.24
N THR A 43 -5.24 1.78 -6.09
CA THR A 43 -3.93 2.34 -5.73
C THR A 43 -2.82 1.31 -5.56
N ALA A 44 -3.10 0.05 -5.89
CA ALA A 44 -2.16 -1.05 -5.80
C ALA A 44 -0.82 -0.67 -6.48
N PRO A 45 0.30 -0.66 -5.74
CA PRO A 45 1.59 -0.33 -6.32
C PRO A 45 2.02 -1.43 -7.29
N ALA A 46 2.68 -1.04 -8.38
CA ALA A 46 3.35 -2.01 -9.24
C ALA A 46 4.41 -2.80 -8.43
N ILE A 47 4.70 -4.02 -8.88
CA ILE A 47 5.69 -4.89 -8.22
C ILE A 47 7.03 -4.13 -8.13
N PRO A 48 7.58 -3.91 -6.92
CA PRO A 48 8.74 -3.05 -6.73
C PRO A 48 10.00 -3.66 -7.36
N TYR A 49 10.94 -2.82 -7.77
CA TYR A 49 12.27 -3.29 -8.14
C TYR A 49 13.03 -3.76 -6.89
N PRO A 50 13.80 -4.87 -6.95
CA PRO A 50 14.00 -5.77 -8.08
C PRO A 50 13.04 -6.97 -8.08
N ILE A 51 12.01 -7.01 -7.23
CA ILE A 51 11.08 -8.16 -7.08
C ILE A 51 10.47 -8.56 -8.43
N TRP A 52 10.14 -7.60 -9.29
CA TRP A 52 9.59 -7.88 -10.62
C TRP A 52 10.56 -8.68 -11.53
N MET A 53 11.88 -8.62 -11.29
CA MET A 53 12.89 -9.38 -12.03
C MET A 53 13.00 -10.82 -11.55
N GLN A 54 12.63 -11.12 -10.30
CA GLN A 54 12.83 -12.45 -9.70
C GLN A 54 12.26 -13.60 -10.54
N PRO A 55 11.01 -13.54 -11.09
CA PRO A 55 10.49 -14.61 -11.93
C PRO A 55 11.22 -14.76 -13.29
N MET A 56 11.96 -13.73 -13.74
CA MET A 56 12.72 -13.77 -15.01
C MET A 56 14.02 -14.58 -14.89
N GLY A 57 14.61 -14.68 -13.70
CA GLY A 57 15.91 -15.33 -13.48
C GLY A 57 15.84 -16.80 -13.06
N TRP A 58 14.65 -17.39 -13.00
CA TRP A 58 14.48 -18.79 -12.59
C TRP A 58 14.71 -19.74 -13.77
N ASP A 59 15.62 -20.70 -13.58
CA ASP A 59 15.85 -21.80 -14.52
C ASP A 59 14.64 -22.75 -14.53
N GLU A 60 14.17 -23.14 -15.72
CA GLU A 60 13.01 -24.03 -15.85
C GLU A 60 13.22 -25.42 -15.24
N LYS A 61 14.45 -25.95 -15.24
CA LYS A 61 14.74 -27.24 -14.61
C LYS A 61 14.64 -27.16 -13.10
N VAL A 62 14.95 -25.98 -12.53
CA VAL A 62 14.79 -25.74 -11.09
C VAL A 62 13.31 -25.63 -10.73
N LYS A 63 12.49 -25.01 -11.58
CA LYS A 63 11.02 -25.00 -11.43
C LYS A 63 10.44 -26.42 -11.44
N GLU A 64 10.81 -27.21 -12.44
CA GLU A 64 10.37 -28.59 -12.59
C GLU A 64 10.76 -29.46 -11.37
N ALA A 65 12.01 -29.34 -10.89
CA ALA A 65 12.48 -30.08 -9.73
C ALA A 65 11.81 -29.67 -8.41
N LEU A 66 11.37 -28.41 -8.30
CA LEU A 66 10.70 -27.88 -7.11
C LEU A 66 9.16 -27.98 -7.17
N GLY A 67 8.60 -28.38 -8.33
CA GLY A 67 7.15 -28.51 -8.51
C GLY A 67 6.39 -27.18 -8.44
N VAL A 68 7.07 -26.06 -8.76
CA VAL A 68 6.54 -24.68 -8.78
C VAL A 68 6.75 -24.02 -10.13
#